data_AF-A0A812BZX3-F1
#
_entry.id   AF-A0A812BZX3-F1
#
_cell.length_a   1.000
_cell.length_b   1.000
_cell.length_c   1.000
_cell.angle_alpha   90.00
_cell.angle_beta   90.00
_cell.angle_gamma   90.00
#
_symmetry.space_group_name_H-M   'P 1'
#
loop_
_entity.id
_entity.type
_entity.pdbx_description
1 polymer ?
#
loop_
_entity_poly.entity_id
_entity_poly.type
_entity_poly.pdbx_seq_one_letter_code
_entity_poly.pdbx_strand_id
1 'polypeptide(L)'
;MLEKKLNEIRKFTVRADDVWVISWPRSGTTWVQEIVIYVVRNPKDILISYYSFLKMLTPLKFEGTFEEFCDRFTKDKVYYSPWGKHVRDAWELEKEGANLLIVKYEDLHKDLAANIERIANFLNKKLSREQVAAICRHCQFQNMRQNNSVNYSWWDDYGIRDKTQSQFLRKGQVGDWKNHITAFISRRIEKMVQDSLTIYFSVSTSIYYCLLQSIYLSIYLSIYLSIYLSIYLSLSTCIYLSLSISVYHCLLLSITIISFYLSIYLSISVLSDLLQWHSHRECEYRPTLLRPFHLSAVVNERYFGPSSELTDWSR
;
A
#
# COMPACT_ATOMS: atom_id res chain seq x y z
N MET A 1 22.53 -35.63 6.25
CA MET A 1 22.61 -35.60 4.77
C MET A 1 21.77 -34.48 4.16
N LEU A 2 20.51 -34.29 4.58
CA LEU A 2 19.60 -33.24 4.08
C LEU A 2 20.07 -31.80 4.40
N GLU A 3 20.53 -31.55 5.64
CA GLU A 3 21.01 -30.23 6.07
C GLU A 3 22.25 -29.74 5.31
N LYS A 4 23.16 -30.66 4.97
CA LYS A 4 24.37 -30.33 4.19
C LYS A 4 24.01 -29.86 2.78
N LYS A 5 23.02 -30.50 2.14
CA LYS A 5 22.46 -30.08 0.84
C LYS A 5 21.69 -28.78 0.91
N LEU A 6 20.97 -28.50 2.00
CA LEU A 6 20.24 -27.23 2.16
C LEU A 6 21.17 -26.02 2.17
N ASN A 7 22.35 -26.12 2.78
CA ASN A 7 23.34 -25.05 2.78
C ASN A 7 23.98 -24.81 1.39
N GLU A 8 24.07 -25.84 0.55
CA GLU A 8 24.50 -25.70 -0.85
C GLU A 8 23.41 -25.07 -1.71
N ILE A 9 22.15 -25.49 -1.54
CA ILE A 9 21.00 -24.91 -2.26
C ILE A 9 20.86 -23.42 -1.96
N ARG A 10 21.05 -23.00 -0.69
CA ARG A 10 21.00 -21.59 -0.31
C ARG A 10 22.10 -20.73 -0.93
N LYS A 11 23.19 -21.36 -1.38
CA LYS A 11 24.32 -20.70 -2.04
C LYS A 11 24.26 -20.82 -3.57
N PHE A 12 23.23 -21.50 -4.10
CA PHE A 12 23.05 -21.66 -5.53
C PHE A 12 22.83 -20.28 -6.18
N THR A 13 23.68 -19.94 -7.16
CA THR A 13 23.62 -18.66 -7.84
C THR A 13 22.62 -18.74 -8.98
N VAL A 14 21.54 -17.96 -8.87
CA VAL A 14 20.45 -17.91 -9.86
C VAL A 14 20.80 -16.91 -10.98
N ARG A 15 20.48 -17.27 -12.21
CA ARG A 15 20.66 -16.43 -13.40
C ARG A 15 19.32 -15.89 -13.89
N ALA A 16 19.36 -14.83 -14.70
CA ALA A 16 18.17 -14.16 -15.21
C ALA A 16 17.35 -15.03 -16.19
N ASP A 17 17.99 -16.02 -16.82
CA ASP A 17 17.39 -16.96 -17.77
C ASP A 17 17.06 -18.32 -17.14
N ASP A 18 17.27 -18.49 -15.84
CA ASP A 18 16.94 -19.74 -15.15
C ASP A 18 15.44 -19.97 -15.10
N VAL A 19 15.08 -21.23 -15.31
CA VAL A 19 13.71 -21.70 -15.34
C VAL A 19 13.45 -22.61 -14.15
N TRP A 20 12.54 -22.20 -13.28
CA TRP A 20 12.26 -22.88 -12.02
C TRP A 20 11.04 -23.79 -12.14
N VAL A 21 11.30 -25.10 -12.16
CA VAL A 21 10.27 -26.13 -12.07
C VAL A 21 10.03 -26.46 -10.60
N ILE A 22 9.10 -25.74 -9.97
CA ILE A 22 8.74 -25.95 -8.57
C ILE A 22 7.35 -26.59 -8.54
N SER A 23 7.25 -27.79 -7.98
CA SER A 23 5.97 -28.48 -7.88
C SER A 23 5.92 -29.36 -6.64
N TRP A 24 4.70 -29.54 -6.14
CA TRP A 24 4.43 -30.55 -5.13
C TRP A 24 4.69 -31.95 -5.68
N PRO A 25 5.13 -32.93 -4.88
CA PRO A 25 5.15 -34.30 -5.35
C PRO A 25 3.77 -34.69 -5.85
N ARG A 26 3.74 -35.36 -6.99
CA ARG A 26 2.50 -35.82 -7.64
C ARG A 26 1.65 -34.71 -8.27
N SER A 27 2.18 -33.50 -8.40
CA SER A 27 1.61 -32.43 -9.24
C SER A 27 2.17 -32.40 -10.66
N GLY A 28 2.79 -33.50 -11.10
CA GLY A 28 3.29 -33.62 -12.47
C GLY A 28 4.68 -33.04 -12.67
N THR A 29 5.59 -33.11 -11.70
CA THR A 29 6.99 -32.63 -11.83
C THR A 29 7.67 -33.10 -13.12
N THR A 30 7.41 -34.32 -13.55
CA THR A 30 7.87 -34.89 -14.83
C THR A 30 7.23 -34.24 -16.03
N TRP A 31 5.93 -33.94 -15.93
CA TRP A 31 5.20 -33.16 -16.92
C TRP A 31 5.72 -31.73 -16.99
N VAL A 32 6.14 -31.15 -15.86
CA VAL A 32 6.68 -29.79 -15.77
C VAL A 32 8.16 -29.72 -16.15
N GLN A 33 8.94 -30.77 -15.92
CA GLN A 33 10.30 -30.93 -16.46
C GLN A 33 10.31 -30.95 -18.00
N GLU A 34 9.22 -31.40 -18.60
CA GLU A 34 8.98 -31.28 -20.05
C GLU A 34 8.42 -29.91 -20.47
N ILE A 35 8.10 -28.98 -19.52
CA ILE A 35 7.19 -27.85 -19.80
C ILE A 35 7.52 -26.45 -19.15
N VAL A 36 8.18 -26.26 -18.00
CA VAL A 36 8.40 -24.91 -17.35
C VAL A 36 7.15 -24.26 -16.69
N ILE A 37 6.12 -25.04 -16.36
CA ILE A 37 4.78 -24.55 -15.94
C ILE A 37 4.35 -25.06 -14.56
N TYR A 38 3.83 -24.19 -13.71
CA TYR A 38 3.26 -24.59 -12.42
C TYR A 38 1.85 -25.15 -12.60
N VAL A 39 1.64 -26.42 -12.24
CA VAL A 39 0.31 -27.05 -12.30
C VAL A 39 -0.35 -27.09 -10.94
N VAL A 40 -1.50 -26.41 -10.82
CA VAL A 40 -2.37 -26.48 -9.65
C VAL A 40 -3.55 -27.42 -9.90
N ARG A 41 -4.03 -28.08 -8.85
CA ARG A 41 -5.19 -28.95 -8.88
C ARG A 41 -6.02 -28.79 -7.61
N ASN A 42 -7.30 -29.11 -7.67
CA ASN A 42 -8.18 -29.16 -6.51
C ASN A 42 -7.58 -30.03 -5.38
N PRO A 43 -7.43 -29.50 -4.15
CA PRO A 43 -6.80 -30.22 -3.04
C PRO A 43 -7.54 -31.49 -2.62
N LYS A 44 -8.85 -31.58 -2.91
CA LYS A 44 -9.65 -32.78 -2.64
C LYS A 44 -9.25 -33.95 -3.55
N ASP A 45 -9.00 -33.69 -4.83
CA ASP A 45 -8.49 -34.71 -5.75
C ASP A 45 -7.02 -35.05 -5.46
N ILE A 46 -6.23 -34.05 -5.04
CA ILE A 46 -4.84 -34.26 -4.61
C ILE A 46 -4.78 -35.24 -3.45
N LEU A 47 -5.61 -35.06 -2.41
CA LEU A 47 -5.67 -35.94 -1.24
C LEU A 47 -5.80 -37.42 -1.65
N ILE A 48 -6.73 -37.75 -2.55
CA ILE A 48 -6.96 -39.14 -3.02
C ILE A 48 -5.75 -39.66 -3.79
N SER A 49 -5.24 -38.85 -4.71
CA SER A 49 -4.10 -39.22 -5.55
C SER A 49 -2.83 -39.42 -4.71
N TYR A 50 -2.66 -38.61 -3.67
CA TYR A 50 -1.50 -38.63 -2.78
C TYR A 50 -1.55 -39.83 -1.83
N TYR A 51 -2.71 -40.12 -1.24
CA TYR A 51 -2.90 -41.33 -0.43
C TYR A 51 -2.56 -42.59 -1.24
N SER A 52 -3.12 -42.71 -2.44
CA SER A 52 -2.85 -43.85 -3.32
C SER A 52 -1.37 -43.96 -3.72
N PHE A 53 -0.71 -42.82 -3.93
CA PHE A 53 0.73 -42.79 -4.21
C PHE A 53 1.58 -43.28 -3.03
N LEU A 54 1.26 -42.87 -1.81
CA LEU A 54 2.00 -43.30 -0.63
C LEU A 54 1.83 -44.79 -0.34
N LYS A 55 0.61 -45.34 -0.54
CA LYS A 55 0.37 -46.78 -0.46
C LYS A 55 1.16 -47.55 -1.53
N MET A 56 1.36 -46.96 -2.69
CA MET A 56 2.06 -47.56 -3.82
C MET A 56 3.59 -47.54 -3.69
N LEU A 57 4.18 -46.56 -2.99
CA LEU A 57 5.63 -46.46 -2.86
C LEU A 57 6.17 -47.37 -1.76
N THR A 58 6.80 -48.48 -2.17
CA THR A 58 7.43 -49.46 -1.27
C THR A 58 8.44 -48.84 -0.30
N PRO A 59 9.31 -47.88 -0.70
CA PRO A 59 10.28 -47.29 0.22
C PRO A 59 9.67 -46.46 1.36
N LEU A 60 8.46 -45.93 1.17
CA LEU A 60 7.80 -45.07 2.17
C LEU A 60 7.00 -45.88 3.20
N LYS A 61 6.65 -47.13 2.89
CA LYS A 61 5.93 -48.07 3.79
C LYS A 61 4.79 -47.41 4.57
N PHE A 62 3.92 -46.68 3.88
CA PHE A 62 2.82 -46.01 4.57
C PHE A 62 1.72 -47.02 4.97
N GLU A 63 1.55 -47.21 6.29
CA GLU A 63 0.60 -48.16 6.86
C GLU A 63 -0.70 -47.52 7.38
N GLY A 64 -0.77 -46.18 7.43
CA GLY A 64 -1.92 -45.48 8.00
C GLY A 64 -3.21 -45.61 7.18
N THR A 65 -4.34 -45.38 7.84
CA THR A 65 -5.66 -45.38 7.20
C THR A 65 -5.88 -44.13 6.33
N PHE A 66 -6.93 -44.15 5.51
CA PHE A 66 -7.29 -42.99 4.70
C PHE A 66 -7.67 -41.79 5.58
N GLU A 67 -8.41 -42.03 6.67
CA GLU A 67 -8.84 -41.02 7.64
C GLU A 67 -7.65 -40.40 8.36
N GLU A 68 -6.67 -41.21 8.78
CA GLU A 68 -5.42 -40.73 9.38
C GLU A 68 -4.64 -39.87 8.40
N PHE A 69 -4.57 -40.29 7.13
CA PHE A 69 -3.93 -39.50 6.09
C PHE A 69 -4.66 -38.17 5.85
N CYS A 70 -5.99 -38.16 5.83
CA CYS A 70 -6.79 -36.94 5.75
C CYS A 70 -6.50 -35.99 6.90
N ASP A 71 -6.39 -36.51 8.13
CA ASP A 71 -6.04 -35.71 9.30
C ASP A 71 -4.65 -35.09 9.16
N ARG A 72 -3.65 -35.87 8.73
CA ARG A 72 -2.30 -35.36 8.45
C ARG A 72 -2.29 -34.31 7.35
N PHE A 73 -3.00 -34.56 6.25
CA PHE A 73 -3.07 -33.63 5.10
C PHE A 73 -3.69 -32.29 5.50
N THR A 74 -4.83 -32.31 6.19
CA THR A 74 -5.54 -31.09 6.64
C THR A 74 -4.81 -30.31 7.73
N LYS A 75 -3.84 -30.92 8.39
CA LYS A 75 -2.99 -30.29 9.43
C LYS A 75 -1.61 -29.92 8.90
N ASP A 76 -1.38 -29.98 7.58
CA ASP A 76 -0.08 -29.71 6.97
C ASP A 76 1.04 -30.60 7.54
N LYS A 77 0.75 -31.88 7.80
CA LYS A 77 1.69 -32.90 8.32
C LYS A 77 1.98 -34.00 7.29
N VAL A 78 2.00 -33.63 6.02
CA VAL A 78 2.40 -34.51 4.90
C VAL A 78 3.64 -33.93 4.23
N TYR A 79 4.38 -34.73 3.46
CA TYR A 79 5.56 -34.18 2.79
C TYR A 79 5.18 -32.98 1.93
N TYR A 80 6.07 -31.98 1.99
CA TYR A 80 6.05 -30.71 1.29
C TYR A 80 5.05 -29.66 1.80
N SER A 81 4.20 -30.00 2.78
CA SER A 81 3.27 -29.07 3.47
C SER A 81 3.91 -27.70 3.82
N PRO A 82 3.13 -26.58 3.82
CA PRO A 82 1.68 -26.45 3.60
C PRO A 82 1.24 -26.30 2.13
N TRP A 83 0.12 -26.93 1.74
CA TRP A 83 -0.41 -26.83 0.36
C TRP A 83 -0.84 -25.40 0.02
N GLY A 84 -1.56 -24.73 0.93
CA GLY A 84 -2.08 -23.39 0.68
C GLY A 84 -0.97 -22.35 0.51
N LYS A 85 0.12 -22.48 1.28
CA LYS A 85 1.32 -21.65 1.09
C LYS A 85 1.96 -21.87 -0.28
N HIS A 86 2.19 -23.14 -0.63
CA HIS A 86 2.82 -23.50 -1.90
C HIS A 86 2.06 -22.94 -3.12
N VAL A 87 0.73 -23.01 -3.10
CA VAL A 87 -0.11 -22.48 -4.17
C VAL A 87 -0.11 -20.97 -4.20
N ARG A 88 -0.27 -20.32 -3.04
CA ARG A 88 -0.34 -18.86 -2.95
C ARG A 88 0.96 -18.20 -3.41
N ASP A 89 2.11 -18.70 -2.94
CA ASP A 89 3.41 -18.12 -3.28
C ASP A 89 3.66 -18.18 -4.81
N ALA A 90 3.23 -19.26 -5.48
CA ALA A 90 3.28 -19.34 -6.94
C ALA A 90 2.40 -18.27 -7.62
N TRP A 91 1.20 -18.04 -7.09
CA TRP A 91 0.28 -17.01 -7.60
C TRP A 91 0.80 -15.59 -7.42
N GLU A 92 1.46 -15.31 -6.31
CA GLU A 92 2.14 -14.03 -6.05
C GLU A 92 3.26 -13.80 -7.06
N LEU A 93 4.11 -14.81 -7.29
CA LEU A 93 5.20 -14.73 -8.26
C LEU A 93 4.68 -14.48 -9.69
N GLU A 94 3.64 -15.20 -10.13
CA GLU A 94 3.02 -14.95 -11.45
C GLU A 94 2.49 -13.52 -11.54
N LYS A 95 1.85 -13.00 -10.48
CA LYS A 95 1.32 -11.63 -10.43
C LYS A 95 2.42 -10.56 -10.45
N GLU A 96 3.55 -10.83 -9.82
CA GLU A 96 4.73 -9.95 -9.80
C GLU A 96 5.50 -9.97 -11.12
N GLY A 97 5.07 -10.76 -12.10
CA GLY A 97 5.70 -10.84 -13.42
C GLY A 97 6.93 -11.75 -13.45
N ALA A 98 7.04 -12.70 -12.50
CA ALA A 98 8.03 -13.76 -12.61
C ALA A 98 7.80 -14.55 -13.91
N ASN A 99 8.88 -15.14 -14.44
CA ASN A 99 8.80 -16.04 -15.60
C ASN A 99 8.17 -17.38 -15.19
N LEU A 100 6.89 -17.36 -14.83
CA LEU A 100 6.11 -18.46 -14.29
C LEU A 100 4.72 -18.43 -14.92
N LEU A 101 4.31 -19.56 -15.49
CA LEU A 101 2.95 -19.74 -16.00
C LEU A 101 2.19 -20.73 -15.12
N ILE A 102 1.05 -20.30 -14.56
CA ILE A 102 0.15 -21.18 -13.82
C ILE A 102 -0.89 -21.80 -14.77
N VAL A 103 -0.94 -23.13 -14.74
CA VAL A 103 -1.94 -23.94 -15.45
C VAL A 103 -2.74 -24.76 -14.45
N LYS A 104 -4.07 -24.76 -14.59
CA LYS A 104 -4.93 -25.58 -13.74
C LYS A 104 -5.11 -26.95 -14.39
N TYR A 105 -4.98 -28.00 -13.61
CA TYR A 105 -5.23 -29.36 -14.07
C TYR A 105 -6.64 -29.51 -14.63
N GLU A 106 -7.62 -28.83 -14.03
CA GLU A 106 -9.00 -28.81 -14.49
C GLU A 106 -9.16 -28.13 -15.85
N ASP A 107 -8.36 -27.10 -16.15
CA ASP A 107 -8.37 -26.41 -17.45
C ASP A 107 -7.78 -27.29 -18.55
N LEU A 108 -6.74 -28.08 -18.23
CA LEU A 108 -6.18 -29.08 -19.16
C LEU A 108 -7.21 -30.15 -19.56
N HIS A 109 -8.14 -30.48 -18.66
CA HIS A 109 -9.25 -31.40 -18.95
C HIS A 109 -10.37 -30.74 -19.75
N LYS A 110 -10.60 -29.44 -19.52
CA LYS A 110 -11.65 -28.68 -20.18
C LYS A 110 -11.31 -28.36 -21.63
N ASP A 111 -10.09 -27.90 -21.88
CA ASP A 111 -9.58 -27.59 -23.22
C ASP A 111 -8.06 -27.75 -23.28
N LEU A 112 -7.61 -28.93 -23.71
CA LEU A 112 -6.20 -29.25 -23.80
C LEU A 112 -5.49 -28.42 -24.90
N ALA A 113 -6.15 -28.18 -26.03
CA ALA A 113 -5.53 -27.49 -27.17
C ALA A 113 -5.24 -26.03 -26.85
N ALA A 114 -6.23 -25.31 -26.29
CA ALA A 114 -6.05 -23.92 -25.89
C ALA A 114 -4.95 -23.76 -24.82
N ASN A 115 -4.86 -24.71 -23.88
CA ASN A 115 -3.78 -24.71 -22.89
C ASN A 115 -2.42 -24.99 -23.54
N ILE A 116 -2.31 -25.93 -24.48
CA ILE A 116 -1.05 -26.15 -25.22
C ILE A 116 -0.60 -24.89 -25.96
N GLU A 117 -1.52 -24.18 -26.60
CA GLU A 117 -1.21 -22.92 -27.29
C GLU A 117 -0.77 -21.83 -26.29
N ARG A 118 -1.44 -21.70 -25.15
CA ARG A 118 -1.05 -20.78 -24.07
C ARG A 118 0.36 -21.09 -23.55
N ILE A 119 0.67 -22.36 -23.36
CA ILE A 119 1.99 -22.85 -22.96
C ILE A 119 3.04 -22.51 -24.03
N ALA A 120 2.75 -22.80 -25.30
CA ALA A 120 3.66 -22.49 -26.40
C ALA A 120 3.96 -20.99 -26.50
N ASN A 121 2.94 -20.15 -26.37
CA ASN A 121 3.10 -18.69 -26.36
C ASN A 121 3.99 -18.22 -25.21
N PHE A 122 3.80 -18.75 -23.99
CA PHE A 122 4.67 -18.45 -22.85
C PHE A 122 6.13 -18.85 -23.09
N LEU A 123 6.35 -19.99 -23.75
CA LEU A 123 7.68 -20.46 -24.16
C LEU A 123 8.22 -19.76 -25.42
N ASN A 124 7.53 -18.74 -25.95
CA ASN A 124 7.85 -18.07 -27.21
C ASN A 124 8.01 -19.04 -28.39
N LYS A 125 7.14 -20.06 -28.48
CA LYS A 125 7.07 -21.03 -29.56
C LYS A 125 5.81 -20.84 -30.39
N LYS A 126 5.96 -20.90 -31.71
CA LYS A 126 4.84 -20.96 -32.65
C LYS A 126 4.59 -22.42 -33.02
N LEU A 127 3.37 -22.89 -32.83
CA LEU A 127 2.95 -24.25 -33.20
C LEU A 127 1.94 -24.19 -34.35
N SER A 128 2.04 -25.13 -35.29
CA SER A 128 1.01 -25.35 -36.29
C SER A 128 -0.18 -26.10 -35.69
N ARG A 129 -1.34 -26.05 -36.35
CA ARG A 129 -2.54 -26.78 -35.92
C ARG A 129 -2.29 -28.29 -35.83
N GLU A 130 -1.50 -28.82 -36.76
CA GLU A 130 -1.13 -30.24 -36.82
C GLU A 130 -0.23 -30.63 -35.64
N GLN A 131 0.71 -29.75 -35.25
CA GLN A 131 1.55 -29.96 -34.07
C GLN A 131 0.73 -29.94 -32.78
N VAL A 132 -0.18 -28.97 -32.62
CA VAL A 132 -1.09 -28.92 -31.47
C VAL A 132 -1.94 -30.20 -31.41
N ALA A 133 -2.52 -30.63 -32.53
CA ALA A 133 -3.30 -31.87 -32.60
C ALA A 133 -2.46 -33.12 -32.29
N ALA A 134 -1.20 -33.16 -32.72
CA ALA A 134 -0.29 -34.25 -32.39
C ALA A 134 0.04 -34.31 -30.90
N ILE A 135 0.33 -33.17 -30.27
CA ILE A 135 0.58 -33.07 -28.83
C ILE A 135 -0.68 -33.45 -28.06
N CYS A 136 -1.85 -32.93 -28.43
CA CYS A 136 -3.14 -33.30 -27.84
C CYS A 136 -3.33 -34.82 -27.84
N ARG A 137 -3.13 -35.49 -28.98
CA ARG A 137 -3.22 -36.95 -29.07
C ARG A 137 -2.23 -37.63 -28.14
N HIS A 138 -0.96 -37.24 -28.14
CA HIS A 138 0.06 -37.87 -27.31
C HIS A 138 -0.23 -37.72 -25.80
N CYS A 139 -0.69 -36.54 -25.40
CA CYS A 139 -0.98 -36.20 -24.00
C CYS A 139 -2.34 -36.70 -23.48
N GLN A 140 -3.12 -37.42 -24.30
CA GLN A 140 -4.32 -38.10 -23.81
C GLN A 140 -3.95 -39.14 -22.75
N PHE A 141 -4.72 -39.20 -21.68
CA PHE A 141 -4.45 -40.08 -20.54
C PHE A 141 -4.26 -41.55 -20.93
N GLN A 142 -5.09 -42.06 -21.84
CA GLN A 142 -5.00 -43.46 -22.32
C GLN A 142 -3.66 -43.72 -23.02
N ASN A 143 -3.21 -42.78 -23.85
CA ASN A 143 -1.96 -42.90 -24.61
C ASN A 143 -0.75 -42.79 -23.69
N MET A 144 -0.75 -41.83 -22.75
CA MET A 144 0.31 -41.74 -21.74
C MET A 144 0.38 -42.99 -20.85
N ARG A 145 -0.78 -43.59 -20.51
CA ARG A 145 -0.83 -44.81 -19.70
C ARG A 145 -0.15 -46.00 -20.36
N GLN A 146 -0.20 -46.06 -21.69
CA GLN A 146 0.44 -47.11 -22.48
C GLN A 146 1.90 -46.79 -22.85
N ASN A 147 2.34 -45.54 -22.68
CA ASN A 147 3.69 -45.10 -23.02
C ASN A 147 4.68 -45.35 -21.87
N ASN A 148 5.62 -46.29 -22.09
CA ASN A 148 6.63 -46.69 -21.09
C ASN A 148 7.56 -45.55 -20.65
N SER A 149 7.76 -44.53 -21.48
CA SER A 149 8.58 -43.37 -21.14
C SER A 149 7.97 -42.49 -20.05
N VAL A 150 6.65 -42.52 -19.87
CA VAL A 150 5.93 -41.62 -18.95
C VAL A 150 5.00 -42.33 -17.95
N ASN A 151 4.73 -43.62 -18.15
CA ASN A 151 3.84 -44.40 -17.27
C ASN A 151 4.53 -44.95 -16.01
N TYR A 152 5.85 -44.77 -15.89
CA TYR A 152 6.67 -45.23 -14.75
C TYR A 152 6.70 -46.75 -14.53
N SER A 153 6.45 -47.53 -15.57
CA SER A 153 6.57 -49.00 -15.51
C SER A 153 7.97 -49.46 -15.05
N TRP A 154 9.02 -48.75 -15.43
CA TRP A 154 10.41 -49.04 -15.04
C TRP A 154 10.66 -49.02 -13.51
N TRP A 155 9.78 -48.41 -12.70
CA TRP A 155 9.87 -48.50 -11.24
C TRP A 155 9.70 -49.92 -10.70
N ASP A 156 9.05 -50.77 -11.48
CA ASP A 156 8.85 -52.16 -11.15
C ASP A 156 10.17 -52.93 -11.10
N ASP A 157 11.09 -52.62 -12.01
CA ASP A 157 12.40 -53.29 -12.14
C ASP A 157 13.28 -53.04 -10.91
N TYR A 158 13.04 -51.94 -10.20
CA TYR A 158 13.76 -51.54 -8.99
C TYR A 158 12.97 -51.81 -7.70
N GLY A 159 11.80 -52.45 -7.78
CA GLY A 159 10.96 -52.72 -6.61
C GLY A 159 10.45 -51.47 -5.88
N ILE A 160 10.43 -50.32 -6.55
CA ILE A 160 9.99 -49.03 -5.98
C ILE A 160 8.47 -49.01 -5.78
N ARG A 161 7.75 -49.77 -6.61
CA ARG A 161 6.30 -49.76 -6.69
C ARG A 161 5.69 -51.08 -6.20
N ASP A 162 4.75 -50.99 -5.27
CA ASP A 162 3.85 -52.08 -4.95
C ASP A 162 2.72 -52.13 -5.97
N LYS A 163 2.82 -53.10 -6.89
CA LYS A 163 1.86 -53.29 -7.99
C LYS A 163 0.47 -53.73 -7.51
N THR A 164 0.37 -54.26 -6.29
CA THR A 164 -0.92 -54.71 -5.71
C THR A 164 -1.76 -53.54 -5.22
N GLN A 165 -1.13 -52.41 -4.91
CA GLN A 165 -1.79 -51.24 -4.32
C GLN A 165 -2.35 -50.29 -5.38
N SER A 166 -1.53 -49.89 -6.36
CA SER A 166 -1.94 -48.90 -7.37
C SER A 166 -1.00 -48.84 -8.58
N GLN A 167 -1.41 -48.05 -9.58
CA GLN A 167 -0.60 -47.64 -10.72
C GLN A 167 -0.25 -46.15 -10.63
N PHE A 168 0.89 -45.76 -11.21
CA PHE A 168 1.30 -44.35 -11.23
C PHE A 168 0.24 -43.48 -11.93
N LEU A 169 -0.15 -43.86 -13.15
CA LEU A 169 -1.26 -43.27 -13.91
C LEU A 169 -2.57 -43.99 -13.57
N ARG A 170 -3.20 -43.57 -12.46
CA ARG A 170 -4.36 -44.25 -11.85
C ARG A 170 -5.68 -44.06 -12.60
N LYS A 171 -6.24 -42.84 -12.57
CA LYS A 171 -7.55 -42.50 -13.19
C LYS A 171 -7.49 -41.30 -14.13
N GLY A 172 -6.64 -40.31 -13.84
CA GLY A 172 -6.51 -39.11 -14.68
C GLY A 172 -7.79 -38.30 -14.83
N GLN A 173 -8.65 -38.22 -13.81
CA GLN A 173 -9.96 -37.56 -13.88
C GLN A 173 -10.08 -36.39 -12.89
N VAL A 174 -10.99 -35.46 -13.17
CA VAL A 174 -11.38 -34.36 -12.27
C VAL A 174 -12.63 -34.78 -11.48
N GLY A 175 -12.62 -34.56 -10.17
CA GLY A 175 -13.78 -34.80 -9.31
C GLY A 175 -13.90 -36.21 -8.74
N ASP A 176 -12.86 -37.04 -8.84
CA ASP A 176 -12.87 -38.40 -8.27
C ASP A 176 -13.06 -38.36 -6.74
N TRP A 177 -12.63 -37.28 -6.09
CA TRP A 177 -12.85 -37.06 -4.66
C TRP A 177 -14.30 -37.27 -4.19
N LYS A 178 -15.29 -36.99 -5.04
CA LYS A 178 -16.72 -37.17 -4.70
C LYS A 178 -17.08 -38.62 -4.35
N ASN A 179 -16.33 -39.58 -4.88
CA ASN A 179 -16.54 -41.01 -4.64
C ASN A 179 -15.83 -41.51 -3.37
N HIS A 180 -14.96 -40.70 -2.77
CA HIS A 180 -14.01 -41.15 -1.76
C HIS A 180 -14.11 -40.40 -0.43
N ILE A 181 -14.57 -39.14 -0.42
CA ILE A 181 -14.61 -38.33 0.80
C ILE A 181 -16.03 -38.00 1.24
N THR A 182 -16.23 -37.97 2.54
CA THR A 182 -17.48 -37.52 3.16
C THR A 182 -17.57 -35.99 3.15
N ALA A 183 -18.79 -35.46 3.34
CA ALA A 183 -19.01 -34.03 3.51
C ALA A 183 -18.18 -33.43 4.67
N PHE A 184 -17.94 -34.21 5.72
CA PHE A 184 -17.09 -33.80 6.85
C PHE A 184 -15.64 -33.55 6.41
N ILE A 185 -15.03 -34.50 5.68
CA ILE A 185 -13.67 -34.35 5.16
C ILE A 185 -13.60 -33.19 4.15
N SER A 186 -14.61 -33.07 3.28
CA SER A 186 -14.71 -31.96 2.33
C SER A 186 -14.64 -30.60 3.02
N ARG A 187 -15.43 -30.41 4.09
CA ARG A 187 -15.43 -29.16 4.88
C ARG A 187 -14.09 -28.89 5.57
N ARG A 188 -13.40 -29.92 6.04
CA ARG A 188 -12.06 -29.76 6.64
C ARG A 188 -11.04 -29.25 5.63
N ILE A 189 -11.07 -29.76 4.40
CA ILE A 189 -10.20 -29.29 3.33
C ILE A 189 -10.57 -27.87 2.92
N GLU A 190 -11.86 -27.56 2.78
CA GLU A 190 -12.32 -26.19 2.50
C GLU A 190 -11.84 -25.20 3.57
N LYS A 191 -11.94 -25.57 4.85
CA LYS A 191 -11.41 -24.77 5.96
C LYS A 191 -9.90 -24.56 5.83
N MET A 192 -9.12 -25.61 5.58
CA MET A 192 -7.66 -25.51 5.38
C MET A 192 -7.29 -24.53 4.25
N VAL A 193 -8.04 -24.58 3.13
CA VAL A 193 -7.85 -23.63 2.01
C VAL A 193 -8.21 -22.21 2.43
N GLN A 194 -9.35 -22.03 3.10
CA GLN A 194 -9.82 -20.72 3.55
C GLN A 194 -8.85 -20.07 4.57
N ASP A 195 -8.37 -20.85 5.54
CA ASP A 195 -7.42 -20.38 6.55
C ASP A 195 -6.10 -19.93 5.87
N SER A 196 -5.65 -20.66 4.85
CA SER A 196 -4.46 -20.30 4.06
C SER A 196 -4.58 -18.99 3.29
N LEU A 197 -5.80 -18.61 2.88
CA LEU A 197 -6.10 -17.34 2.21
C LEU A 197 -6.31 -16.20 3.22
N THR A 198 -7.02 -16.47 4.31
CA THR A 198 -7.42 -15.45 5.29
C THR A 198 -6.22 -14.93 6.07
N ILE A 199 -5.34 -15.81 6.53
CA ILE A 199 -4.10 -15.43 7.24
C ILE A 199 -3.25 -14.50 6.36
N TYR A 200 -3.21 -14.78 5.05
CA TYR A 200 -2.49 -13.94 4.12
C TYR A 200 -3.09 -12.53 4.05
N PHE A 201 -4.39 -12.41 3.73
CA PHE A 201 -5.02 -11.09 3.63
C PHE A 201 -4.92 -10.30 4.95
N SER A 202 -5.08 -10.94 6.10
CA SER A 202 -4.99 -10.24 7.39
C SER A 202 -3.56 -9.76 7.67
N VAL A 203 -2.55 -10.60 7.42
CA VAL A 203 -1.15 -10.26 7.67
C VAL A 203 -0.65 -9.24 6.66
N SER A 204 -0.92 -9.42 5.37
CA SER A 204 -0.50 -8.50 4.32
C SER A 204 -1.11 -7.11 4.50
N THR A 205 -2.42 -7.06 4.79
CA THR A 205 -3.15 -5.81 5.03
C THR A 205 -2.65 -5.13 6.30
N SER A 206 -2.46 -5.89 7.39
CA SER A 206 -1.93 -5.33 8.64
C SER A 206 -0.53 -4.77 8.47
N ILE A 207 0.37 -5.47 7.78
CA ILE A 207 1.74 -4.99 7.51
C ILE A 207 1.69 -3.72 6.65
N TYR A 208 0.88 -3.70 5.60
CA TYR A 208 0.71 -2.53 4.74
C TYR A 208 0.23 -1.30 5.52
N TYR A 209 -0.83 -1.44 6.33
CA TYR A 209 -1.33 -0.35 7.16
C TYR A 209 -0.31 0.10 8.22
N CYS A 210 0.40 -0.83 8.86
CA CYS A 210 1.45 -0.48 9.83
C CYS A 210 2.59 0.32 9.18
N LEU A 211 3.03 -0.08 7.98
CA LEU A 211 4.07 0.64 7.24
C LEU A 211 3.58 2.01 6.76
N LEU A 212 2.38 2.08 6.18
CA LEU A 212 1.80 3.33 5.71
C LEU A 212 1.60 4.33 6.87
N GLN A 213 1.04 3.87 8.00
CA GLN A 213 0.78 4.71 9.17
C GLN A 213 2.07 5.19 9.82
N SER A 214 3.09 4.33 9.95
CA SER A 214 4.37 4.70 10.55
C SER A 214 5.16 5.67 9.67
N ILE A 215 5.15 5.48 8.35
CA ILE A 215 5.77 6.42 7.40
C ILE A 215 5.01 7.74 7.38
N TYR A 216 3.68 7.71 7.29
CA TYR A 216 2.86 8.93 7.32
C TYR A 216 3.05 9.72 8.62
N LEU A 217 2.99 9.05 9.78
CA LEU A 217 3.14 9.70 11.07
C LEU A 217 4.55 10.27 11.26
N SER A 218 5.59 9.56 10.84
CA SER A 218 6.97 10.05 10.95
C SER A 218 7.23 11.24 10.03
N ILE A 219 6.77 11.20 8.79
CA ILE A 219 6.89 12.32 7.84
C ILE A 219 6.04 13.51 8.30
N TYR A 220 4.77 13.27 8.65
CA TYR A 220 3.87 14.33 9.12
C TYR A 220 4.39 14.98 10.39
N LEU A 221 4.78 14.20 11.41
CA LEU A 221 5.27 14.75 12.67
C LEU A 221 6.60 15.50 12.49
N SER A 222 7.53 14.96 11.70
CA SER A 222 8.82 15.63 11.47
C SER A 222 8.64 16.95 10.71
N ILE A 223 7.89 16.95 9.60
CA ILE A 223 7.70 18.13 8.75
C ILE A 223 6.78 19.14 9.42
N TYR A 224 5.62 18.69 9.94
CA TYR A 224 4.67 19.60 10.58
C TYR A 224 5.28 20.24 11.81
N LEU A 225 5.93 19.47 12.70
CA LEU A 225 6.51 20.03 13.91
C LEU A 225 7.70 20.94 13.60
N SER A 226 8.58 20.57 12.66
CA SER A 226 9.73 21.40 12.32
C SER A 226 9.32 22.71 11.64
N ILE A 227 8.41 22.64 10.66
CA ILE A 227 7.97 23.81 9.90
C ILE A 227 7.06 24.69 10.76
N TYR A 228 6.05 24.12 11.44
CA TYR A 228 5.13 24.88 12.27
C TYR A 228 5.88 25.56 13.42
N LEU A 229 6.75 24.85 14.13
CA LEU A 229 7.47 25.44 15.26
C LEU A 229 8.47 26.50 14.80
N SER A 230 9.21 26.27 13.70
CA SER A 230 10.17 27.25 13.20
C SER A 230 9.49 28.51 12.67
N ILE A 231 8.42 28.38 11.87
CA ILE A 231 7.66 29.51 11.33
C ILE A 231 6.93 30.24 12.45
N TYR A 232 6.19 29.54 13.30
CA TYR A 232 5.41 30.18 14.35
C TYR A 232 6.32 30.89 15.36
N LEU A 233 7.40 30.26 15.81
CA LEU A 233 8.31 30.87 16.79
C LEU A 233 9.06 32.06 16.19
N SER A 234 9.54 31.96 14.94
CA SER A 234 10.26 33.07 14.30
C SER A 234 9.36 34.26 13.97
N LEU A 235 8.19 34.04 13.37
CA LEU A 235 7.27 35.12 13.02
C LEU A 235 6.66 35.78 14.25
N SER A 236 6.23 35.00 15.25
CA SER A 236 5.64 35.57 16.47
C SER A 236 6.64 36.43 17.25
N THR A 237 7.89 35.97 17.39
CA THR A 237 8.93 36.74 18.08
C THR A 237 9.37 37.96 17.28
N CYS A 238 9.53 37.86 15.95
CA CYS A 238 9.84 39.00 15.10
C CYS A 238 8.74 40.08 15.16
N ILE A 239 7.48 39.67 15.03
CA ILE A 239 6.34 40.60 15.06
C ILE A 239 6.24 41.26 16.43
N TYR A 240 6.31 40.49 17.51
CA TYR A 240 6.24 41.01 18.87
C TYR A 240 7.38 42.00 19.16
N LEU A 241 8.62 41.65 18.81
CA LEU A 241 9.78 42.52 19.04
C LEU A 241 9.70 43.80 18.18
N SER A 242 9.27 43.69 16.93
CA SER A 242 9.10 44.86 16.06
C SER A 242 8.03 45.83 16.57
N LEU A 243 6.86 45.32 16.98
CA LEU A 243 5.75 46.13 17.48
C LEU A 243 6.06 46.74 18.85
N SER A 244 6.67 45.96 19.75
CA SER A 244 7.03 46.46 21.08
C SER A 244 8.08 47.57 21.01
N ILE A 245 9.12 47.41 20.19
CA ILE A 245 10.14 48.46 19.98
C ILE A 245 9.52 49.68 19.31
N SER A 246 8.69 49.50 18.26
CA SER A 246 8.08 50.62 17.56
C SER A 246 7.13 51.41 18.46
N VAL A 247 6.29 50.72 19.23
CA VAL A 247 5.33 51.36 20.15
C VAL A 247 6.07 52.06 21.28
N TYR A 248 7.09 51.43 21.87
CA TYR A 248 7.91 52.05 22.92
C TYR A 248 8.59 53.32 22.42
N HIS A 249 9.19 53.29 21.23
CA HIS A 249 9.84 54.46 20.64
C HIS A 249 8.84 55.58 20.32
N CYS A 250 7.68 55.25 19.74
CA CYS A 250 6.62 56.22 19.45
C CYS A 250 6.07 56.88 20.73
N LEU A 251 5.85 56.10 21.79
CA LEU A 251 5.38 56.63 23.07
C LEU A 251 6.42 57.54 23.71
N LEU A 252 7.70 57.13 23.73
CA LEU A 252 8.79 57.95 24.26
C LEU A 252 8.89 59.29 23.50
N LEU A 253 8.85 59.25 22.17
CA LEU A 253 8.89 60.45 21.33
C LEU A 253 7.69 61.37 21.62
N SER A 254 6.48 60.82 21.72
CA SER A 254 5.27 61.60 22.00
C SER A 254 5.33 62.30 23.37
N ILE A 255 5.82 61.61 24.41
CA ILE A 255 5.95 62.18 25.75
C ILE A 255 6.98 63.32 25.76
N THR A 256 8.11 63.17 25.06
CA THR A 256 9.12 64.23 24.96
C THR A 256 8.59 65.47 24.23
N ILE A 257 7.81 65.28 23.15
CA ILE A 257 7.19 66.38 22.39
C ILE A 257 6.14 67.11 23.23
N ILE A 258 5.28 66.38 23.94
CA ILE A 258 4.25 66.96 24.81
C ILE A 258 4.90 67.74 25.96
N SER A 259 5.94 67.18 26.58
CA SER A 259 6.69 67.86 27.65
C SER A 259 7.33 69.15 27.16
N PHE A 260 7.92 69.14 25.96
CA PHE A 260 8.50 70.33 25.34
C PHE A 260 7.44 71.38 25.01
N TYR A 261 6.33 70.99 24.39
CA TYR A 261 5.20 71.87 24.08
C TYR A 261 4.60 72.51 25.35
N LEU A 262 4.39 71.71 26.40
CA LEU A 262 3.86 72.20 27.67
C LEU A 262 4.83 73.20 28.32
N SER A 263 6.14 72.97 28.23
CA SER A 263 7.15 73.90 28.75
C SER A 263 7.14 75.26 28.03
N ILE A 264 6.95 75.26 26.70
CA ILE A 264 6.80 76.48 25.89
C ILE A 264 5.48 77.19 26.23
N TYR A 265 4.38 76.44 26.32
CA TYR A 265 3.08 76.99 26.66
C TYR A 265 3.09 77.66 28.04
N LEU A 266 3.65 77.00 29.05
CA LEU A 266 3.76 77.54 30.41
C LEU A 266 4.62 78.81 30.44
N SER A 267 5.74 78.81 29.71
CA SER A 267 6.62 79.99 29.66
C SER A 267 5.96 81.17 28.96
N ILE A 268 5.16 80.95 27.91
CA ILE A 268 4.35 81.99 27.26
C ILE A 268 3.23 82.49 28.17
N SER A 269 2.53 81.60 28.88
CA SER A 269 1.47 81.98 29.82
C SER A 269 2.00 82.87 30.95
N VAL A 270 3.13 82.50 31.56
CA VAL A 270 3.77 83.31 32.61
C VAL A 270 4.19 84.68 32.08
N LEU A 271 4.68 84.74 30.84
CA LEU A 271 4.99 86.00 30.15
C LEU A 271 3.74 86.86 29.93
N SER A 272 2.62 86.27 29.53
CA SER A 272 1.35 86.95 29.36
C SER A 272 0.81 87.53 30.68
N ASP A 273 0.87 86.75 31.75
CA ASP A 273 0.41 87.18 33.08
C ASP A 273 1.28 88.32 33.63
N LEU A 274 2.60 88.25 33.41
CA LEU A 274 3.53 89.35 33.75
C LEU A 274 3.23 90.63 32.96
N LEU A 275 2.90 90.51 31.68
CA LEU A 275 2.53 91.65 30.82
C LEU A 275 1.20 92.26 31.24
N GLN A 276 0.19 91.45 31.57
CA GLN A 276 -1.11 91.94 32.09
C GLN A 276 -0.97 92.60 33.47
N TRP A 277 -0.13 92.05 34.34
CA TRP A 277 0.16 92.63 35.65
C TRP A 277 0.84 94.01 35.51
N HIS A 278 1.76 94.16 34.56
CA HIS A 278 2.35 95.46 34.25
C HIS A 278 1.33 96.44 33.65
N SER A 279 0.47 96.01 32.71
CA SER A 279 -0.51 96.90 32.09
C SER A 279 -1.58 97.40 33.07
N HIS A 280 -1.93 96.60 34.08
CA HIS A 280 -2.92 97.02 35.09
C HIS A 280 -2.42 98.10 36.05
N ARG A 281 -1.10 98.24 36.24
CA ARG A 281 -0.54 99.29 37.10
C ARG A 281 -0.44 100.67 36.45
N GLU A 282 -0.47 100.75 35.11
CA GLU A 282 -0.26 102.03 34.41
C GLU A 282 -1.56 102.80 34.11
N CYS A 283 -2.75 102.21 34.27
CA CYS A 283 -4.01 102.83 33.83
C CYS A 283 -4.78 103.67 34.88
N GLU A 284 -4.24 103.92 36.08
CA GLU A 284 -4.91 104.72 37.13
C GLU A 284 -4.59 106.24 37.09
N TYR A 285 -3.86 106.74 36.09
CA TYR A 285 -3.58 108.17 35.93
C TYR A 285 -3.69 108.68 34.46
N ARG A 286 -4.56 109.68 34.28
CA ARG A 286 -4.72 110.70 33.19
C ARG A 286 -5.73 110.50 32.03
N PRO A 287 -6.34 111.62 31.54
CA PRO A 287 -7.47 111.62 30.61
C PRO A 287 -7.15 112.04 29.16
N THR A 288 -8.11 111.73 28.28
CA THR A 288 -8.47 112.37 26.99
C THR A 288 -7.58 112.25 25.74
N LEU A 289 -8.26 111.84 24.66
CA LEU A 289 -8.19 112.25 23.23
C LEU A 289 -7.73 111.22 22.18
N LEU A 290 -8.59 111.13 21.15
CA LEU A 290 -8.40 110.73 19.74
C LEU A 290 -8.66 109.26 19.31
N ARG A 291 -9.80 109.10 18.62
CA ARG A 291 -10.07 108.18 17.48
C ARG A 291 -9.60 108.86 16.16
N PRO A 292 -9.70 108.23 14.96
CA PRO A 292 -9.75 106.81 14.56
C PRO A 292 -8.76 106.49 13.40
N PHE A 293 -8.71 105.25 12.87
CA PHE A 293 -8.90 104.97 11.43
C PHE A 293 -8.89 103.45 11.10
N HIS A 294 -9.74 103.10 10.13
CA HIS A 294 -10.08 101.79 9.58
C HIS A 294 -8.99 101.12 8.73
N LEU A 295 -9.04 99.79 8.59
CA LEU A 295 -9.11 99.14 7.26
C LEU A 295 -9.62 97.69 7.32
N SER A 296 -10.68 97.45 6.54
CA SER A 296 -11.27 96.18 6.05
C SER A 296 -10.30 95.47 5.08
N ALA A 297 -10.40 94.21 4.63
CA ALA A 297 -11.53 93.31 4.33
C ALA A 297 -10.96 91.89 4.01
N VAL A 298 -11.82 91.03 3.42
CA VAL A 298 -11.57 89.75 2.69
C VAL A 298 -11.96 88.50 3.51
N VAL A 299 -13.14 87.85 3.36
CA VAL A 299 -13.85 87.20 2.21
C VAL A 299 -13.31 85.79 1.86
N ASN A 300 -14.02 84.72 2.26
CA ASN A 300 -14.91 83.83 1.44
C ASN A 300 -15.10 82.43 2.09
N GLU A 301 -16.34 82.07 2.47
CA GLU A 301 -17.25 81.02 1.91
C GLU A 301 -16.69 79.57 1.88
N ARG A 302 -17.13 78.66 2.77
CA ARG A 302 -18.35 77.79 2.79
C ARG A 302 -18.43 76.70 1.71
N TYR A 303 -18.44 75.43 2.15
CA TYR A 303 -19.08 74.30 1.46
C TYR A 303 -19.91 73.44 2.46
N PHE A 304 -21.21 73.42 2.17
CA PHE A 304 -22.29 72.44 2.31
C PHE A 304 -22.30 71.29 3.35
N GLY A 305 -23.47 71.17 4.00
CA GLY A 305 -24.09 69.92 4.49
C GLY A 305 -25.50 69.73 3.88
N PRO A 306 -26.13 68.54 4.00
CA PRO A 306 -27.05 67.99 2.99
C PRO A 306 -28.51 67.77 3.45
N SER A 307 -29.42 67.73 2.49
CA SER A 307 -30.78 67.13 2.48
C SER A 307 -31.28 67.25 1.04
N SER A 308 -32.05 66.40 0.37
CA SER A 308 -33.05 65.34 0.62
C SER A 308 -33.39 64.87 -0.81
N GLU A 309 -33.58 63.60 -1.18
CA GLU A 309 -34.77 62.74 -1.05
C GLU A 309 -34.90 61.96 -2.38
N LEU A 310 -35.37 60.68 -2.29
CA LEU A 310 -36.32 59.96 -3.18
C LEU A 310 -36.15 60.14 -4.71
N THR A 311 -36.16 59.14 -5.60
CA THR A 311 -36.90 57.87 -5.72
C THR A 311 -36.47 57.23 -7.05
N ASP A 312 -36.16 55.93 -7.07
CA ASP A 312 -36.91 54.90 -7.81
C ASP A 312 -36.34 54.56 -9.22
N TRP A 313 -36.74 53.38 -9.71
CA TRP A 313 -36.50 52.71 -11.00
C TRP A 313 -35.49 51.57 -11.00
N SER A 314 -36.06 50.42 -10.62
CA SER A 314 -35.83 49.12 -11.23
C SER A 314 -35.82 49.14 -12.77
N ARG A 315 -34.80 48.50 -13.34
CA ARG A 315 -34.89 47.66 -14.55
C ARG A 315 -33.71 46.69 -14.58
#